data_AF-A0A843I267-F1
#
_entry.id   AF-A0A843I267-F1
#
_cell.length_a   1.000
_cell.length_b   1.000
_cell.length_c   1.000
_cell.angle_alpha   90.00
_cell.angle_beta   90.00
_cell.angle_gamma   90.00
#
_symmetry.space_group_name_H-M   'P 1'
#
loop_
_entity.id
_entity.type
_entity.pdbx_description
1 polymer ?
#
loop_
_entity_poly.entity_id
_entity_poly.type
_entity_poly.pdbx_seq_one_letter_code
_entity_poly.pdbx_strand_id
1 'polypeptide(L)'
;MISLFTTKGGAERAVAADLCDCVYGAGDESVKCEAVAPGVFYIEYKNINALNKCISLFYFKKLLKRHEMYNYISFDEPPKDRKFKKIGKYIFIK
;
A
#
# COMPACT_ATOMS: atom_id res chain seq x y z
N MET A 1 2.05 5.03 -8.51
CA MET A 1 1.55 5.68 -7.28
C MET A 1 1.66 4.69 -6.14
N ILE A 2 1.75 5.16 -4.90
CA ILE A 2 1.84 4.29 -3.73
C ILE A 2 0.67 4.56 -2.78
N SER A 3 0.06 3.49 -2.29
CA SER A 3 -0.91 3.53 -1.21
C SER A 3 -0.37 2.75 -0.02
N LEU A 4 -0.36 3.39 1.15
CA LEU A 4 -0.04 2.78 2.42
C LEU A 4 -1.34 2.41 3.13
N PHE A 5 -1.45 1.16 3.55
CA PHE A 5 -2.62 0.64 4.23
C PHE A 5 -2.26 0.16 5.63
N THR A 6 -3.20 0.32 6.56
CA THR A 6 -3.14 -0.32 7.86
C THR A 6 -4.22 -1.37 8.00
N THR A 7 -3.89 -2.50 8.64
CA THR A 7 -4.79 -3.62 8.89
C THR A 7 -5.00 -3.83 10.39
N LYS A 8 -5.85 -4.80 10.76
CA LYS A 8 -5.72 -5.43 12.07
C LYS A 8 -4.38 -6.18 12.09
N GLY A 9 -3.54 -5.92 13.10
CA GLY A 9 -2.18 -6.48 13.15
C GLY A 9 -2.18 -8.01 13.08
N GLY A 10 -1.16 -8.56 12.41
CA GLY A 10 -0.99 -10.00 12.20
C GLY A 10 -1.56 -10.51 10.87
N ALA A 11 -2.29 -9.68 10.13
CA ALA A 11 -2.87 -10.02 8.82
C ALA A 11 -2.19 -9.30 7.65
N GLU A 12 -1.24 -8.40 7.89
CA GLU A 12 -0.68 -7.50 6.86
C GLU A 12 -0.09 -8.25 5.66
N ARG A 13 0.58 -9.39 5.86
CA ARG A 13 1.16 -10.16 4.75
C ARG A 13 0.10 -10.80 3.86
N ALA A 14 -0.90 -11.44 4.48
CA ALA A 14 -1.99 -12.07 3.75
C ALA A 14 -2.83 -11.03 3.00
N VAL A 15 -3.21 -9.94 3.68
CA VAL A 15 -4.00 -8.87 3.08
C VAL A 15 -3.22 -8.16 1.95
N ALA A 16 -1.91 -7.96 2.11
CA ALA A 16 -1.08 -7.40 1.06
C ALA A 16 -1.03 -8.30 -0.18
N ALA A 17 -0.85 -9.62 0.00
CA ALA A 17 -0.85 -10.59 -1.08
C ALA A 17 -2.20 -10.66 -1.79
N ASP A 18 -3.30 -10.82 -1.04
CA ASP A 18 -4.66 -10.88 -1.60
C ASP A 18 -5.01 -9.61 -2.39
N LEU A 19 -4.60 -8.44 -1.86
CA LEU A 19 -4.84 -7.17 -2.54
C LEU A 19 -3.98 -7.06 -3.81
N CYS A 20 -2.74 -7.53 -3.78
CA CYS A 20 -1.86 -7.60 -4.93
C CYS A 20 -2.50 -8.43 -6.06
N ASP A 21 -2.96 -9.64 -5.72
CA ASP A 21 -3.58 -10.56 -6.67
C ASP A 21 -4.87 -9.99 -7.26
N CYS A 22 -5.69 -9.36 -6.43
CA CYS A 22 -6.91 -8.69 -6.90
C CYS A 22 -6.59 -7.57 -7.89
N VAL A 23 -5.62 -6.71 -7.58
CA VAL A 23 -5.26 -5.56 -8.42
C VAL A 23 -4.59 -6.02 -9.72
N TYR A 24 -3.75 -7.06 -9.65
CA TYR A 24 -3.18 -7.73 -10.82
C TYR A 24 -4.30 -8.25 -11.73
N GLY A 25 -5.21 -9.07 -11.18
CA GLY A 25 -6.34 -9.64 -11.93
C GLY A 25 -7.34 -8.59 -12.44
N ALA A 26 -7.36 -7.40 -11.86
CA ALA A 26 -8.15 -6.26 -12.33
C ALA A 26 -7.47 -5.46 -13.46
N GLY A 27 -6.27 -5.85 -13.90
CA GLY A 27 -5.59 -5.30 -15.07
C GLY A 27 -4.40 -4.39 -14.76
N ASP A 28 -3.84 -4.44 -13.55
CA ASP A 28 -2.55 -3.79 -13.25
C ASP A 28 -1.46 -4.83 -12.99
N GLU A 29 -0.91 -5.37 -14.08
CA GLU A 29 0.11 -6.42 -14.02
C GLU A 29 1.44 -5.96 -13.40
N SER A 30 1.61 -4.65 -13.21
CA SER A 30 2.82 -4.07 -12.62
C SER A 30 2.72 -3.81 -11.12
N VAL A 31 1.62 -4.24 -10.49
CA VAL A 31 1.36 -4.04 -9.08
C VAL A 31 2.42 -4.72 -8.21
N LYS A 32 2.82 -4.05 -7.12
CA LYS A 32 3.70 -4.61 -6.10
C LYS A 32 3.13 -4.34 -4.72
N CYS A 33 3.11 -5.35 -3.86
CA CYS A 33 2.69 -5.21 -2.48
C CYS A 33 3.80 -5.67 -1.53
N GLU A 34 3.99 -4.98 -0.42
CA GLU A 34 4.94 -5.41 0.61
C GLU A 34 4.49 -4.99 2.02
N ALA A 35 4.57 -5.93 2.96
CA ALA A 35 4.36 -5.66 4.38
C ALA A 35 5.61 -5.00 4.98
N VAL A 36 5.44 -3.83 5.59
CA VAL A 36 6.57 -3.00 6.07
C VAL A 36 6.67 -2.90 7.58
N ALA A 37 5.59 -3.15 8.30
CA ALA A 37 5.55 -3.22 9.76
C ALA A 37 4.32 -4.03 10.21
N PRO A 38 4.25 -4.46 11.48
CA PRO A 38 3.05 -5.13 12.01
C PRO A 38 1.79 -4.30 11.76
N GLY A 39 0.81 -4.87 11.06
CA GLY A 39 -0.43 -4.20 10.66
C GLY A 39 -0.27 -3.11 9.59
N VAL A 40 0.86 -3.03 8.87
CA VAL A 40 1.10 -2.02 7.83
C VAL A 40 1.75 -2.63 6.59
N PHE A 41 1.19 -2.31 5.43
CA PHE A 41 1.74 -2.69 4.13
C PHE A 41 1.58 -1.54 3.13
N TYR A 42 2.36 -1.55 2.06
CA TYR A 42 2.13 -0.67 0.92
C TYR A 42 1.78 -1.46 -0.34
N ILE A 43 1.13 -0.77 -1.27
CA ILE A 43 0.93 -1.19 -2.65
C ILE A 43 1.44 -0.10 -3.59
N GLU A 44 2.25 -0.49 -4.56
CA GLU A 44 2.64 0.31 -5.72
C GLU A 44 1.82 -0.14 -6.91
N TYR A 45 1.16 0.81 -7.58
CA TYR A 45 0.21 0.53 -8.66
C TYR A 45 0.21 1.67 -9.69
N LYS A 46 -0.17 1.35 -10.93
CA LYS A 46 -0.37 2.28 -12.05
C LYS A 46 -1.85 2.59 -12.29
N ASN A 47 -2.74 1.63 -12.06
CA ASN A 47 -4.18 1.75 -12.32
C ASN A 47 -4.97 1.95 -11.04
N ILE A 48 -5.35 3.20 -10.75
CA ILE A 48 -6.16 3.52 -9.56
C ILE A 48 -7.55 2.87 -9.57
N ASN A 49 -8.13 2.63 -10.75
CA ASN A 49 -9.44 2.02 -10.86
C ASN A 49 -9.40 0.54 -10.44
N ALA A 50 -8.31 -0.16 -10.77
CA ALA A 50 -8.07 -1.53 -10.32
C ALA A 50 -8.00 -1.60 -8.78
N LEU A 51 -7.21 -0.71 -8.15
CA LEU A 51 -7.14 -0.60 -6.69
C LEU A 51 -8.50 -0.30 -6.07
N ASN A 52 -9.21 0.72 -6.56
CA ASN A 52 -10.51 1.14 -6.04
C ASN A 52 -11.54 0.00 -6.12
N LYS A 53 -11.55 -0.75 -7.22
CA LYS A 53 -12.41 -1.94 -7.37
C LYS A 53 -12.11 -2.96 -6.28
N CYS A 54 -10.84 -3.28 -6.05
CA CYS A 54 -10.44 -4.26 -5.04
C CYS A 54 -10.76 -3.83 -3.62
N ILE A 55 -10.36 -2.62 -3.20
CA ILE A 55 -10.62 -2.14 -1.82
C ILE A 55 -12.11 -1.96 -1.53
N SER A 56 -12.96 -1.88 -2.56
CA SER A 56 -14.41 -1.81 -2.40
C SER A 56 -15.08 -3.13 -2.02
N LEU A 57 -14.38 -4.27 -2.21
CA LEU A 57 -14.87 -5.60 -1.86
C LEU A 57 -15.04 -5.75 -0.35
N PHE A 58 -16.07 -6.50 0.06
CA PHE A 58 -16.41 -6.71 1.47
C PHE A 58 -15.24 -7.22 2.32
N TYR A 59 -14.43 -8.11 1.75
CA TYR A 59 -13.23 -8.65 2.39
C TYR A 59 -12.27 -7.54 2.81
N PHE A 60 -11.84 -6.69 1.86
CA PHE A 60 -10.89 -5.61 2.13
C PHE A 60 -11.49 -4.50 2.98
N LYS A 61 -12.77 -4.15 2.79
CA LYS A 61 -13.46 -3.17 3.66
C LYS A 61 -13.42 -3.55 5.14
N LYS A 62 -13.44 -4.84 5.47
CA LYS A 62 -13.37 -5.31 6.85
C LYS A 62 -11.95 -5.29 7.44
N LEU A 63 -10.94 -5.42 6.58
CA LEU A 63 -9.55 -5.63 7.02
C LEU A 63 -8.72 -4.34 6.98
N LEU A 64 -9.00 -3.44 6.03
CA LEU A 64 -8.32 -2.17 5.87
C LEU A 64 -8.92 -1.11 6.81
N LYS A 65 -8.05 -0.41 7.56
CA LYS A 65 -8.45 0.59 8.56
C LYS A 65 -8.11 2.02 8.14
N ARG A 66 -6.91 2.23 7.60
CA ARG A 66 -6.47 3.54 7.08
C ARG A 66 -5.85 3.35 5.71
N HIS A 67 -5.98 4.39 4.91
CA HIS A 67 -5.46 4.50 3.55
C HIS A 67 -4.81 5.87 3.39
N GLU A 68 -3.53 5.88 3.03
CA GLU A 68 -2.75 7.09 2.77
C GLU A 68 -2.06 6.97 1.41
N MET A 69 -2.06 8.04 0.61
CA MET A 69 -1.44 8.06 -0.71
C MET A 69 -0.12 8.83 -0.72
N TYR A 70 0.83 8.32 -1.51
CA TYR A 70 2.20 8.82 -1.67
C TYR A 70 2.64 8.74 -3.13
N ASN A 71 3.62 9.55 -3.50
CA ASN A 71 4.13 9.64 -4.87
C ASN A 71 5.19 8.57 -5.16
N TYR A 72 6.17 8.42 -4.27
CA TYR A 72 7.28 7.47 -4.41
C TYR A 72 7.81 7.01 -3.04
N ILE A 73 8.55 5.90 -3.06
CA ILE A 73 9.28 5.33 -1.92
C ILE A 73 10.77 5.60 -2.13
N SER A 74 11.46 5.99 -1.06
CA SER A 74 12.91 6.13 -0.99
C SER A 74 13.46 5.29 0.15
N PHE A 75 14.73 4.89 0.03
CA PHE A 75 15.52 4.34 1.14
C PHE A 75 16.45 5.41 1.74
N ASP A 76 16.72 6.47 0.99
CA ASP A 76 17.53 7.61 1.42
C ASP A 76 16.66 8.74 1.94
N GLU A 77 17.13 9.42 2.98
CA GLU A 77 16.42 10.54 3.57
C GLU A 77 16.30 11.70 2.57
N PRO A 78 15.07 12.19 2.31
CA PRO A 78 14.85 13.29 1.38
C PRO A 78 15.35 14.62 1.98
N PRO A 79 15.51 15.67 1.15
CA PRO A 79 15.78 17.02 1.62
C PRO A 79 14.75 17.46 2.67
N LYS A 80 15.19 18.28 3.65
CA LYS A 80 14.42 18.68 4.84
C LYS A 80 13.04 19.29 4.55
N ASP A 81 12.84 19.81 3.34
CA ASP A 81 11.62 20.54 2.97
C ASP A 81 10.49 19.64 2.45
N ARG A 82 10.73 18.32 2.29
CA ARG A 82 9.72 17.38 1.79
C ARG A 82 8.94 16.73 2.92
N LYS A 83 7.62 16.64 2.76
CA LYS A 83 6.77 15.86 3.68
C LYS A 83 6.97 14.37 3.40
N PHE A 84 7.47 13.65 4.39
CA PHE A 84 7.69 12.20 4.32
C PHE A 84 7.20 11.47 5.57
N LYS A 85 7.02 10.16 5.44
CA LYS A 85 6.72 9.24 6.55
C LYS A 85 7.70 8.06 6.51
N LYS A 86 8.42 7.83 7.61
CA LYS A 86 9.38 6.72 7.75
C LYS A 86 8.74 5.55 8.48
N ILE A 87 8.79 4.36 7.89
CA ILE A 87 8.29 3.10 8.47
C ILE A 87 9.32 2.02 8.19
N GLY A 88 10.01 1.56 9.25
CA GLY A 88 11.17 0.67 9.09
C GLY A 88 12.23 1.32 8.21
N LYS A 89 12.64 0.60 7.16
CA LYS A 89 13.61 1.09 6.15
C LYS A 89 12.98 1.93 5.03
N TYR A 90 11.65 2.03 4.97
CA TYR A 90 10.94 2.68 3.87
C TYR A 90 10.61 4.14 4.21
N ILE A 91 10.85 5.04 3.26
CA ILE A 91 10.51 6.45 3.36
C ILE A 91 9.47 6.78 2.29
N PHE A 92 8.25 7.06 2.71
CA PHE A 92 7.11 7.39 1.84
C PHE A 92 7.03 8.90 1.65
N ILE A 93 7.11 9.38 0.42
CA ILE A 93 7.18 10.82 0.13
C ILE A 93 5.93 11.27 -0.64
N LYS A 94 5.36 12.39 -0.20
CA LYS A 94 4.16 13.01 -0.80
C LYS A 94 4.46 13.90 -1.99
#